data_AF-A0ABD3QDB1-F1
#
_entry.id   AF-A0ABD3QDB1-F1
#
_cell.length_a   1.000
_cell.length_b   1.000
_cell.length_c   1.000
_cell.angle_alpha   90.00
_cell.angle_beta   90.00
_cell.angle_gamma   90.00
#
_symmetry.space_group_name_H-M   'P 1'
#
loop_
_entity.id
_entity.type
_entity.pdbx_description
1 polymer ?
#
loop_
_entity_poly.entity_id
_entity_poly.type
_entity_poly.pdbx_seq_one_letter_code
_entity_poly.pdbx_strand_id
1 'polypeptide(L)'
;MNSPSQLAASATKSSIVISTYRSLAKLVRRMPEKQRSGARNQLREGYRKNMNETSPETVDRLIEEAGKKIAFLRIVTPKDMWRNASEGLNDASTNQKGVTRWVYRSSGEKDADGKATPRKSGQVVSNFTGSNLDPCNVKRHNQQLKRMGFANNLHAKGLF
;
A
#
# COMPACT_ATOMS: atom_id res chain seq x y z
N MET A 1 34.02 -7.92 -28.72
CA MET A 1 32.92 -7.06 -29.22
C MET A 1 31.63 -7.52 -28.56
N ASN A 2 30.99 -6.70 -27.74
CA ASN A 2 29.77 -7.09 -27.01
C ASN A 2 28.56 -6.92 -27.93
N SER A 3 27.70 -7.93 -27.99
CA SER A 3 26.48 -7.89 -28.81
C SER A 3 25.50 -6.85 -28.28
N PRO A 4 24.71 -6.16 -29.14
CA PRO A 4 23.77 -5.11 -28.71
C PRO A 4 22.72 -5.60 -27.70
N SER A 5 22.36 -6.89 -27.76
CA SER A 5 21.49 -7.55 -26.77
C SER A 5 22.10 -7.59 -25.37
N GLN A 6 23.41 -7.78 -25.25
CA GLN A 6 24.12 -7.82 -23.96
C GLN A 6 24.23 -6.44 -23.32
N LEU A 7 24.39 -5.38 -24.12
CA LEU A 7 24.40 -3.99 -23.65
C LEU A 7 23.04 -3.57 -23.08
N ALA A 8 21.95 -3.92 -23.77
CA ALA A 8 20.59 -3.68 -23.29
C ALA A 8 20.29 -4.43 -21.98
N ALA A 9 20.67 -5.71 -21.89
CA ALA A 9 20.52 -6.50 -20.67
C ALA A 9 21.29 -5.89 -19.48
N SER A 10 22.54 -5.48 -19.68
CA SER A 10 23.34 -4.80 -18.66
C SER A 10 22.70 -3.47 -18.19
N ALA A 11 22.16 -2.67 -19.11
CA ALA A 11 21.44 -1.44 -18.79
C ALA A 11 20.19 -1.70 -17.93
N THR A 12 19.41 -2.74 -18.22
CA THR A 12 18.25 -3.10 -17.38
C THR A 12 18.67 -3.52 -15.97
N LYS A 13 19.72 -4.35 -15.83
CA LYS A 13 20.23 -4.81 -14.54
C LYS A 13 20.75 -3.65 -13.68
N SER A 14 21.49 -2.70 -14.27
CA SER A 14 21.94 -1.51 -13.55
C SER A 14 20.77 -0.68 -13.00
N SER A 15 19.66 -0.54 -13.75
CA SER A 15 18.45 0.13 -13.26
C SER A 15 17.83 -0.59 -12.05
N ILE A 16 17.81 -1.93 -12.07
CA ILE A 16 17.28 -2.77 -10.99
C ILE A 16 18.14 -2.59 -9.73
N VAL A 17 19.48 -2.62 -9.86
CA VAL A 17 20.43 -2.40 -8.76
C VAL A 17 20.21 -1.01 -8.13
N ILE A 18 20.04 0.04 -8.94
CA ILE A 18 19.78 1.39 -8.43
C ILE A 18 18.42 1.45 -7.71
N SER A 19 17.39 0.80 -8.26
CA SER A 19 16.04 0.80 -7.69
C SER A 19 15.98 0.06 -6.33
N THR A 20 16.68 -1.06 -6.21
CA THR A 20 16.78 -1.86 -4.98
C THR A 20 17.56 -1.09 -3.91
N TYR A 21 18.69 -0.47 -4.28
CA TYR A 21 19.46 0.40 -3.39
C TYR A 21 18.61 1.56 -2.85
N ARG A 22 17.88 2.27 -3.73
CA ARG A 22 16.98 3.37 -3.33
C ARG A 22 15.87 2.87 -2.41
N SER A 23 15.34 1.68 -2.65
CA SER A 23 14.31 1.07 -1.81
C SER A 23 14.82 0.72 -0.42
N LEU A 24 15.99 0.09 -0.33
CA LEU A 24 16.67 -0.20 0.94
C LEU A 24 17.00 1.09 1.70
N ALA A 25 17.55 2.11 1.03
CA ALA A 25 17.86 3.39 1.65
C ALA A 25 16.61 4.08 2.22
N LYS A 26 15.46 3.98 1.53
CA LYS A 26 14.17 4.48 2.04
C LYS A 26 13.72 3.73 3.29
N LEU A 27 13.94 2.42 3.38
CA LEU A 27 13.58 1.61 4.54
C LEU A 27 14.52 1.88 5.72
N VAL A 28 15.83 1.96 5.50
CA VAL A 28 16.80 2.34 6.54
C VAL A 28 16.47 3.70 7.15
N ARG A 29 16.03 4.68 6.35
CA ARG A 29 15.58 5.98 6.86
C ARG A 29 14.38 5.90 7.81
N ARG A 30 13.57 4.83 7.74
CA ARG A 30 12.41 4.61 8.62
C ARG A 30 12.76 3.84 9.89
N MET A 31 13.99 3.34 10.01
CA MET A 31 14.47 2.68 11.22
C MET A 31 14.69 3.68 12.37
N PRO A 32 14.75 3.19 13.62
CA PRO A 32 15.17 3.97 14.78
C PRO A 32 16.47 4.72 14.61
N GLU A 33 16.49 5.96 15.11
CA GLU A 33 17.63 6.90 15.08
C GLU A 33 18.93 6.19 15.50
N LYS A 34 18.85 5.40 16.58
CA LYS A 34 19.96 4.63 17.16
C LYS A 34 20.56 3.58 16.21
N GLN A 35 19.76 2.98 15.33
CA GLN A 35 20.18 1.90 14.42
C GLN A 35 20.40 2.39 12.99
N ARG A 36 19.89 3.59 12.65
CA ARG A 36 19.89 4.15 11.30
C ARG A 36 21.30 4.39 10.74
N SER A 37 22.21 4.90 11.56
CA SER A 37 23.59 5.21 11.13
C SER A 37 24.38 3.95 10.76
N GLY A 38 24.35 2.94 11.63
CA GLY A 38 25.00 1.64 11.38
C GLY A 38 24.43 0.92 10.16
N ALA A 39 23.11 0.82 10.06
CA ALA A 39 22.44 0.20 8.92
C ALA A 39 22.73 0.93 7.59
N ARG A 40 22.87 2.26 7.62
CA ARG A 40 23.21 3.06 6.44
C ARG A 40 24.65 2.82 5.97
N ASN A 41 25.60 2.66 6.90
CA ASN A 41 26.99 2.35 6.57
C ASN A 41 27.10 0.94 6.01
N GLN A 42 26.46 -0.05 6.64
CA GLN A 42 26.40 -1.42 6.14
C GLN A 42 25.81 -1.51 4.73
N LEU A 43 24.73 -0.76 4.45
CA LEU A 43 24.15 -0.69 3.10
C LEU A 43 25.15 -0.16 2.08
N ARG A 44 25.87 0.93 2.40
CA ARG A 44 26.85 1.53 1.50
C ARG A 44 28.04 0.61 1.26
N GLU A 45 28.56 0.00 2.32
CA GLU A 45 29.68 -0.93 2.23
C GLU A 45 29.32 -2.18 1.43
N GLY A 46 28.12 -2.75 1.63
CA GLY A 46 27.67 -3.93 0.89
C GLY A 46 27.63 -3.69 -0.62
N TYR A 47 27.09 -2.56 -1.07
CA TYR A 47 27.07 -2.21 -2.49
C TYR A 47 28.44 -1.82 -3.04
N ARG A 48 29.30 -1.17 -2.24
CA ARG A 48 30.67 -0.83 -2.65
C ARG A 48 31.57 -2.05 -2.82
N LYS A 49 31.44 -3.04 -1.93
CA LYS A 49 32.21 -4.30 -2.00
C LYS A 49 31.97 -5.05 -3.31
N ASN A 50 30.73 -5.01 -3.82
CA ASN A 50 30.33 -5.72 -5.03
C ASN A 50 30.29 -4.82 -6.28
N MET A 51 30.96 -3.66 -6.27
CA MET A 51 30.89 -2.67 -7.35
C MET A 51 31.54 -3.14 -8.66
N ASN A 52 32.61 -3.94 -8.57
CA ASN A 52 33.38 -4.41 -9.72
C ASN A 52 32.91 -5.79 -10.22
N GLU A 53 31.87 -6.35 -9.60
CA GLU A 53 31.36 -7.66 -9.96
C GLU A 53 30.66 -7.58 -11.33
N THR A 54 31.19 -8.30 -12.31
CA THR A 54 30.73 -8.25 -13.71
C THR A 54 30.04 -9.54 -14.15
N SER A 55 30.09 -10.60 -13.34
CA SER A 55 29.40 -11.86 -13.66
C SER A 55 27.88 -11.69 -13.54
N PRO A 56 27.11 -12.06 -14.57
CA PRO A 56 25.66 -11.85 -14.57
C PRO A 56 24.94 -12.69 -13.51
N GLU A 57 25.44 -13.89 -13.22
CA GLU A 57 24.84 -14.82 -12.25
C GLU A 57 25.01 -14.35 -10.81
N THR A 58 26.20 -13.82 -10.48
CA THR A 58 26.49 -13.29 -9.15
C THR A 58 25.68 -12.03 -8.88
N VAL A 59 25.53 -11.16 -9.88
CA VAL A 59 24.68 -9.97 -9.81
C VAL A 59 23.22 -10.34 -9.55
N ASP A 60 22.68 -11.36 -10.23
CA ASP A 60 21.30 -11.80 -10.03
C ASP A 60 21.08 -12.35 -8.62
N ARG A 61 22.01 -13.16 -8.12
CA ARG A 61 21.99 -13.65 -6.73
C ARG A 61 22.04 -12.51 -5.71
N LEU A 62 22.84 -11.47 -5.95
CA LEU A 62 22.93 -10.29 -5.08
C LEU A 62 21.64 -9.46 -5.11
N ILE A 63 20.99 -9.35 -6.27
CA ILE A 63 19.68 -8.70 -6.40
C ILE A 63 18.63 -9.45 -5.60
N GLU A 64 18.60 -10.79 -5.67
CA GLU A 64 17.69 -11.61 -4.88
C GLU A 64 17.92 -11.45 -3.36
N GLU A 65 19.18 -11.45 -2.93
CA GLU A 65 19.53 -11.23 -1.52
C GLU A 65 19.08 -9.85 -1.05
N ALA A 66 19.28 -8.81 -1.87
CA ALA A 66 18.76 -7.47 -1.61
C ALA A 66 17.22 -7.47 -1.52
N GLY A 67 16.54 -8.22 -2.38
CA GLY A 67 15.09 -8.42 -2.33
C GLY A 67 14.61 -9.03 -1.00
N LYS A 68 15.28 -10.07 -0.52
CA LYS A 68 15.00 -10.69 0.79
C LYS A 68 15.19 -9.71 1.94
N LYS A 69 16.27 -8.90 1.92
CA LYS A 69 16.52 -7.83 2.90
C LYS A 69 15.44 -6.75 2.86
N ILE A 70 14.96 -6.36 1.68
CA ILE A 70 13.84 -5.43 1.53
C ILE A 70 12.57 -6.00 2.16
N ALA A 71 12.24 -7.27 1.89
CA ALA A 71 11.06 -7.93 2.46
C ALA A 71 11.14 -7.99 3.99
N PHE A 72 12.29 -8.43 4.53
CA PHE A 72 12.55 -8.44 5.97
C PHE A 72 12.37 -7.04 6.60
N LEU A 73 13.02 -6.02 6.03
CA LEU A 73 12.91 -4.66 6.54
C LEU A 73 11.48 -4.12 6.44
N ARG A 74 10.69 -4.50 5.44
CA ARG A 74 9.27 -4.09 5.37
C ARG A 74 8.43 -4.70 6.49
N ILE A 75 8.73 -5.92 6.91
CA ILE A 75 8.06 -6.59 8.03
C ILE A 75 8.49 -5.93 9.34
N VAL A 76 9.79 -5.72 9.55
CA VAL A 76 10.35 -5.16 10.79
C VAL A 76 10.11 -3.65 10.92
N THR A 77 9.98 -2.93 9.80
CA THR A 77 9.66 -1.49 9.77
C THR A 77 8.37 -1.22 9.01
N PRO A 78 7.19 -1.47 9.65
CA PRO A 78 5.91 -1.15 9.05
C PRO A 78 5.83 0.35 8.73
N LYS A 79 5.27 0.66 7.56
CA LYS A 79 5.18 2.04 7.02
C LYS A 79 4.46 3.02 7.95
N ASP A 80 3.50 2.52 8.75
CA ASP A 80 2.53 3.36 9.47
C ASP A 80 2.89 3.57 10.95
N MET A 81 3.84 2.82 11.51
CA MET A 81 4.18 2.93 12.94
C MET A 81 4.95 4.21 13.30
N TRP A 82 5.63 4.85 12.34
CA TRP A 82 6.62 5.90 12.63
C TRP A 82 6.18 7.32 12.29
N ARG A 83 5.07 7.50 11.55
CA ARG A 83 4.48 8.84 11.34
C ARG A 83 3.70 9.33 12.55
N ASN A 84 3.21 8.42 13.39
CA ASN A 84 2.41 8.75 14.57
C ASN A 84 3.24 8.71 15.87
N ALA A 85 4.50 8.26 15.82
CA ALA A 85 5.34 8.11 17.01
C ALA A 85 5.85 9.45 17.60
N SER A 86 5.64 10.59 16.91
CA SER A 86 5.91 11.93 17.46
C SER A 86 4.71 12.54 18.21
N GLU A 87 3.55 11.89 18.19
CA GLU A 87 2.38 12.29 18.97
C GLU A 87 1.98 11.13 19.88
N GLY A 88 2.36 11.21 21.16
CA GLY A 88 1.64 10.57 22.27
C GLY A 88 1.45 9.05 22.22
N LEU A 89 2.05 8.38 23.19
CA LEU A 89 1.77 6.98 23.53
C LEU A 89 0.27 6.61 23.47
N ASN A 90 0.03 5.35 23.06
CA ASN A 90 -1.18 4.54 23.31
C ASN A 90 -2.30 4.51 22.28
N ASP A 91 -1.99 4.50 20.97
CA ASP A 91 -2.93 3.82 20.06
C ASP A 91 -2.21 3.14 18.89
N ALA A 92 -2.12 1.82 18.97
CA ALA A 92 -1.74 0.96 17.85
C ALA A 92 -2.93 0.75 16.89
N SER A 93 -3.92 1.65 16.89
CA SER A 93 -4.95 1.68 15.86
C SER A 93 -4.35 2.08 14.52
N THR A 94 -4.60 1.19 13.57
CA THR A 94 -4.06 1.17 12.23
C THR A 94 -4.60 2.38 11.47
N ASN A 95 -3.88 3.50 11.50
CA ASN A 95 -4.27 4.74 10.82
C ASN A 95 -4.04 4.63 9.30
N GLN A 96 -4.61 3.60 8.66
CA GLN A 96 -4.94 3.63 7.24
C GLN A 96 -6.08 4.64 7.08
N LYS A 97 -5.75 5.86 6.66
CA LYS A 97 -6.76 6.81 6.19
C LYS A 97 -7.56 6.14 5.06
N GLY A 98 -8.80 5.75 5.36
CA GLY A 98 -9.74 5.12 4.44
C GLY A 98 -10.19 3.69 4.78
N VAL A 99 -9.62 3.02 5.79
CA VAL A 99 -10.06 1.68 6.20
C VAL A 99 -10.56 1.72 7.64
N THR A 100 -11.88 1.84 7.80
CA THR A 100 -12.53 1.70 9.11
C THR A 100 -12.78 0.22 9.36
N ARG A 101 -12.03 -0.39 10.30
CA ARG A 101 -12.28 -1.76 10.74
C ARG A 101 -13.37 -1.75 11.80
N TRP A 102 -14.50 -2.38 11.51
CA TRP A 102 -15.58 -2.56 12.49
C TRP A 102 -15.42 -3.93 13.16
N VAL A 103 -15.38 -3.96 14.48
CA VAL A 103 -15.43 -5.21 15.25
C VAL A 103 -16.79 -5.25 15.96
N TYR A 104 -17.60 -6.26 15.64
CA TYR A 104 -18.86 -6.51 16.33
C TYR A 104 -18.62 -7.56 17.42
N ARG A 105 -19.00 -7.25 18.66
CA ARG A 105 -18.99 -8.23 19.75
C ARG A 105 -20.20 -9.17 19.62
N SER A 106 -20.17 -10.31 20.29
CA SER A 106 -21.29 -11.27 20.32
C SER A 106 -22.60 -10.65 20.84
N SER A 107 -22.52 -9.56 21.61
CA SER A 107 -23.64 -8.71 22.03
C SER A 107 -24.23 -7.80 20.93
N GLY A 108 -23.63 -7.79 19.74
CA GLY A 108 -24.04 -6.95 18.60
C GLY A 108 -23.49 -5.52 18.63
N GLU A 109 -22.79 -5.12 19.69
CA GLU A 109 -22.22 -3.78 19.83
C GLU A 109 -21.10 -3.54 18.84
N LYS A 110 -21.05 -2.31 18.33
CA LYS A 110 -20.04 -1.85 17.38
C LYS A 110 -18.88 -1.24 18.16
N ASP A 111 -17.72 -1.87 18.08
CA ASP A 111 -16.48 -1.33 18.61
C ASP A 111 -15.79 -0.52 17.52
N ALA A 112 -15.79 0.79 17.70
CA ALA A 112 -15.01 1.72 16.91
C ALA A 112 -14.17 2.52 17.92
N ASP A 113 -12.86 2.31 17.87
CA ASP A 113 -11.90 3.07 18.67
C ASP A 113 -12.10 2.95 20.21
N GLY A 114 -12.50 1.76 20.69
CA GLY A 114 -12.58 1.45 22.12
C GLY A 114 -13.79 2.04 22.84
N LYS A 115 -14.75 2.64 22.12
CA LYS A 115 -16.03 3.11 22.67
C LYS A 115 -17.16 2.25 22.12
N ALA A 116 -17.72 1.40 22.98
CA ALA A 116 -18.91 0.63 22.67
C ALA A 116 -20.10 1.57 22.46
N THR A 117 -20.67 1.57 21.25
CA THR A 117 -21.94 2.24 20.97
C THR A 117 -23.05 1.18 20.90
N PRO A 118 -24.11 1.30 21.71
CA PRO A 118 -25.19 0.32 21.70
C PRO A 118 -25.95 0.37 20.39
N ARG A 119 -26.44 -0.79 19.92
CA ARG A 119 -27.37 -0.85 18.80
C ARG A 119 -28.65 -0.12 19.17
N LYS A 120 -29.02 0.92 18.41
CA LYS A 120 -30.44 1.31 18.34
C LYS A 120 -31.17 0.18 17.61
N SER A 121 -32.05 -0.49 18.33
CA SER A 121 -32.75 -1.70 17.90
C SER A 121 -33.38 -1.55 16.52
N GLY A 122 -33.18 -2.55 15.65
CA GLY A 122 -33.99 -2.76 14.43
C GLY A 122 -33.48 -2.15 13.12
N GLN A 123 -32.45 -1.29 13.10
CA GLN A 123 -31.92 -0.78 11.83
C GLN A 123 -30.83 -1.70 11.25
N VAL A 124 -31.12 -2.26 10.07
CA VAL A 124 -30.10 -2.85 9.19
C VAL A 124 -29.20 -1.72 8.70
N VAL A 125 -27.99 -1.64 9.25
CA VAL A 125 -26.97 -0.73 8.72
C VAL A 125 -26.49 -1.33 7.40
N SER A 126 -27.03 -0.86 6.29
CA SER A 126 -26.38 -1.10 5.01
C SER A 126 -24.99 -0.47 5.08
N ASN A 127 -23.93 -1.23 4.81
CA ASN A 127 -22.57 -0.70 4.58
C ASN A 127 -22.47 0.19 3.31
N PHE A 128 -23.62 0.64 2.81
CA PHE A 128 -23.81 1.39 1.59
C PHE A 128 -23.85 2.88 1.91
N THR A 129 -22.68 3.52 1.97
CA THR A 129 -22.54 4.97 2.18
C THR A 129 -22.47 5.75 0.86
N GLY A 130 -22.74 5.11 -0.29
CA GLY A 130 -22.57 5.70 -1.63
C GLY A 130 -21.11 5.97 -2.03
N SER A 131 -20.18 6.09 -1.06
CA SER A 131 -18.75 6.33 -1.26
C SER A 131 -17.93 5.08 -1.59
N ASN A 132 -18.51 3.89 -1.43
CA ASN A 132 -17.83 2.60 -1.68
C ASN A 132 -17.96 2.12 -3.13
N LEU A 133 -18.67 2.87 -3.98
CA LEU A 133 -18.78 2.61 -5.41
C LEU A 133 -17.95 3.64 -6.17
N ASP A 134 -17.25 3.21 -7.21
CA ASP A 134 -16.54 4.11 -8.13
C ASP A 134 -17.54 5.17 -8.65
N PRO A 135 -17.28 6.47 -8.44
CA PRO A 135 -18.15 7.56 -8.90
C PRO A 135 -18.50 7.46 -10.38
N CYS A 136 -17.61 6.90 -11.20
CA CYS A 136 -17.83 6.68 -12.63
C CYS A 136 -18.90 5.61 -12.89
N ASN A 137 -18.90 4.51 -12.13
CA ASN A 137 -19.89 3.43 -12.26
C ASN A 137 -21.28 3.88 -11.80
N VAL A 138 -21.36 4.66 -10.71
CA VAL A 138 -22.64 5.22 -10.22
C VAL A 138 -23.23 6.19 -11.24
N LYS A 139 -22.40 7.08 -11.80
CA LYS A 139 -22.84 8.03 -12.84
C LYS A 139 -23.31 7.30 -14.10
N ARG A 140 -22.57 6.30 -14.58
CA ARG A 140 -22.95 5.49 -15.75
C ARG A 140 -24.27 4.76 -15.52
N HIS A 141 -24.45 4.13 -14.36
CA HIS A 141 -25.69 3.44 -14.02
C HIS A 141 -26.89 4.39 -13.98
N ASN A 142 -26.76 5.54 -13.33
CA ASN A 142 -27.83 6.54 -13.27
C ASN A 142 -28.15 7.13 -14.65
N GLN A 143 -27.16 7.31 -15.53
CA GLN A 143 -27.39 7.69 -16.92
C GLN A 143 -28.15 6.62 -17.70
N GLN A 144 -27.83 5.33 -17.47
CA GLN A 144 -28.55 4.22 -18.09
C GLN A 144 -30.01 4.17 -17.64
N LEU A 145 -30.30 4.35 -16.35
CA LEU A 145 -31.67 4.44 -15.83
C LEU A 145 -32.46 5.61 -16.44
N LYS A 146 -31.80 6.75 -16.68
CA LYS A 146 -32.41 7.90 -17.38
C LYS A 146 -32.71 7.59 -18.84
N ARG A 147 -31.76 6.99 -19.57
CA ARG A 147 -31.94 6.61 -20.98
C ARG A 147 -33.04 5.57 -21.17
N MET A 148 -33.13 4.61 -20.26
CA MET A 148 -34.16 3.57 -20.27
C MET A 148 -35.52 4.08 -19.72
N GLY A 149 -35.62 5.36 -19.34
CA GLY A 149 -36.86 5.99 -18.91
C GLY A 149 -37.32 5.66 -17.49
N PHE A 150 -36.58 4.84 -16.73
CA PHE A 150 -36.93 4.44 -15.36
C PHE A 150 -36.87 5.59 -14.35
N ALA A 151 -35.94 6.54 -14.54
CA ALA A 151 -35.80 7.66 -13.60
C ALA A 151 -36.87 8.75 -13.78
N ASN A 152 -37.45 8.87 -14.99
CA ASN A 152 -38.36 9.96 -15.34
C ASN A 152 -39.80 9.49 -15.61
N ASN A 153 -40.09 8.18 -15.54
CA ASN A 153 -41.40 7.58 -15.85
C ASN A 153 -42.03 8.06 -17.17
N LEU A 154 -41.21 8.53 -18.12
CA LEU A 154 -41.70 9.06 -19.42
C LEU A 154 -42.43 7.99 -20.21
N HIS A 155 -41.93 6.75 -20.16
CA HIS A 155 -42.59 5.59 -20.77
C HIS A 155 -43.93 5.22 -20.13
N ALA A 156 -44.13 5.52 -18.83
CA ALA A 156 -45.42 5.31 -18.14
C ALA A 156 -46.41 6.47 -18.36
N LYS A 157 -45.94 7.62 -18.87
CA LYS A 157 -46.75 8.82 -19.14
C LYS A 157 -47.13 9.00 -20.62
N GLY A 158 -46.73 8.07 -21.50
CA GLY A 158 -47.18 8.04 -22.90
C GLY A 158 -46.66 9.17 -23.79
N LEU A 159 -45.62 9.91 -23.36
CA LEU A 159 -44.92 10.86 -24.24
C LEU A 159 -43.71 10.16 -24.87
N PHE A 160 -43.79 9.95 -26.19
CA PHE A 160 -42.67 9.57 -27.05
C PHE A 160 -42.11 10.80 -27.75
#